data_AF-A0A6N9SM77-F1
#
_entry.id   AF-A0A6N9SM77-F1
#
_cell.length_a   1.000
_cell.length_b   1.000
_cell.length_c   1.000
_cell.angle_alpha   90.00
_cell.angle_beta   90.00
_cell.angle_gamma   90.00
#
_symmetry.space_group_name_H-M   'P 1'
#
loop_
_entity.id
_entity.type
_entity.pdbx_description
1 polymer ?
#
loop_
_entity_poly.entity_id
_entity_poly.type
_entity_poly.pdbx_seq_one_letter_code
_entity_poly.pdbx_strand_id
1 'polypeptide(L)'
;MGEGLNYHGLAALMTRTYRGEDLTELGQTLIQRSAHPSAEGAPEATLDLAVLLHLKGFHDMAREVQMQGLRQRQIYRLPAARGPALRLLALMVPGELNANTPLEFLVEDSDIELQQLFIAADLPFPEEILEHDVAMVAVGECENVLKLLAALEPALVHWPRPVLNQPAQIARLSRDVISDDAQGLEGVVWPRTVRMGRVDLECLARQEVALEHWLGPAAAFPVIVRPLDSHAGKGLQRIDDPDQWSAYLSVQPEADFFVSPFIDYRSGDGRFRKYRIALIEGAAFASHMAISDHWMIHYLNGGMEGDAEKRQEEAAFMSNFETGFAHRQSKALERIYSFLGLDYVILDCAEMPDGRLLVFEADSSAVVHAMDSIDLFPYKRPAMDKIFKAFRQMLLRAKDQPPGLIRLSRVS
;
A
#
# COMPACT_ATOMS: atom_id res chain seq x y z
N MET A 1 17.78 31.68 7.28
CA MET A 1 18.58 31.08 6.19
C MET A 1 18.54 29.58 6.38
N GLY A 2 17.83 28.84 5.51
CA GLY A 2 17.98 27.37 5.44
C GLY A 2 16.73 26.51 5.25
N GLU A 3 15.53 26.91 5.69
CA GLU A 3 14.35 26.02 5.58
C GLU A 3 13.70 25.99 4.19
N GLY A 4 14.13 26.88 3.29
CA GLY A 4 13.49 27.11 1.99
C GLY A 4 14.01 26.29 0.80
N LEU A 5 14.97 25.40 0.99
CA LEU A 5 15.60 24.66 -0.12
C LEU A 5 15.40 23.15 -0.03
N ASN A 6 14.77 22.66 1.04
CA ASN A 6 14.67 21.24 1.30
C ASN A 6 13.34 20.70 0.78
N TYR A 7 13.43 19.66 -0.05
CA TYR A 7 12.32 18.77 -0.34
C TYR A 7 11.79 18.17 0.96
N HIS A 8 10.51 18.38 1.26
CA HIS A 8 9.88 17.92 2.49
C HIS A 8 9.47 16.44 2.41
N GLY A 9 8.93 16.01 1.27
CA GLY A 9 8.44 14.64 1.08
C GLY A 9 7.06 14.37 1.65
N LEU A 10 6.47 13.25 1.23
CA LEU A 10 5.18 12.73 1.67
C LEU A 10 5.11 12.58 3.20
N ALA A 11 6.09 11.95 3.84
CA ALA A 11 5.98 11.60 5.26
C ALA A 11 5.86 12.85 6.14
N ALA A 12 6.70 13.85 5.91
CA ALA A 12 6.69 15.09 6.66
C ALA A 12 5.38 15.88 6.44
N LEU A 13 4.96 16.04 5.18
CA LEU A 13 3.75 16.82 4.84
C LEU A 13 2.47 16.13 5.33
N MET A 14 2.39 14.81 5.18
CA MET A 14 1.26 14.02 5.65
C MET A 14 1.19 14.01 7.18
N THR A 15 2.31 13.87 7.89
CA THR A 15 2.34 13.92 9.37
C THR A 15 1.81 15.24 9.91
N ARG A 16 2.26 16.36 9.35
CA ARG A 16 1.81 17.69 9.77
C ARG A 16 0.32 17.89 9.49
N THR A 17 -0.15 17.46 8.31
CA THR A 17 -1.57 17.49 7.94
C THR A 17 -2.40 16.62 8.88
N TYR A 18 -1.94 15.41 9.17
CA TYR A 18 -2.61 14.45 10.04
C TYR A 18 -2.74 14.98 11.48
N ARG A 19 -1.74 15.73 11.97
CA ARG A 19 -1.76 16.40 13.28
C ARG A 19 -2.58 17.69 13.32
N GLY A 20 -3.22 18.08 12.22
CA GLY A 20 -4.04 19.27 12.14
C GLY A 20 -3.24 20.59 12.09
N GLU A 21 -1.97 20.55 11.70
CA GLU A 21 -1.20 21.78 11.49
C GLU A 21 -1.74 22.58 10.32
N ASP A 22 -1.78 23.91 10.46
CA ASP A 22 -2.11 24.81 9.35
C ASP A 22 -0.90 24.95 8.42
N LEU A 23 -1.04 24.41 7.21
CA LEU A 23 0.00 24.45 6.16
C LEU A 23 -0.22 25.55 5.12
N THR A 24 -1.07 26.54 5.40
CA THR A 24 -1.41 27.62 4.45
C THR A 24 -0.19 28.43 4.03
N GLU A 25 0.64 28.87 4.99
CA GLU A 25 1.86 29.65 4.67
C GLU A 25 2.88 28.83 3.86
N LEU A 26 3.03 27.55 4.19
CA LEU A 26 3.87 26.63 3.42
C LEU A 26 3.34 26.49 1.99
N GLY A 27 2.04 26.25 1.82
CA GLY A 27 1.41 26.14 0.51
C GLY A 27 1.62 27.39 -0.34
N GLN A 28 1.46 28.59 0.23
CA GLN A 28 1.74 29.85 -0.47
C GLN A 28 3.21 29.96 -0.91
N THR A 29 4.14 29.55 -0.05
CA THR A 29 5.57 29.52 -0.37
C THR A 29 5.88 28.56 -1.51
N LEU A 30 5.30 27.36 -1.48
CA LEU A 30 5.48 26.35 -2.52
C LEU A 30 4.91 26.81 -3.87
N ILE A 31 3.74 27.45 -3.88
CA ILE A 31 3.13 28.06 -5.08
C ILE A 31 4.04 29.15 -5.67
N GLN A 32 4.55 30.06 -4.83
CA GLN A 32 5.42 31.13 -5.28
C GLN A 32 6.72 30.59 -5.90
N ARG A 33 7.28 29.53 -5.34
CA ARG A 33 8.49 28.89 -5.88
C ARG A 33 8.24 28.10 -7.15
N SER A 34 7.15 27.35 -7.22
CA SER A 34 6.80 26.57 -8.42
C SER A 34 6.49 27.48 -9.63
N ALA A 35 6.03 28.72 -9.39
CA ALA A 35 5.83 29.74 -10.42
C ALA A 35 7.14 30.27 -11.06
N HIS A 36 8.31 29.96 -10.49
CA HIS A 36 9.63 30.33 -11.02
C HIS A 36 10.51 29.10 -11.28
N PRO A 37 10.27 28.32 -12.36
CA PRO A 37 10.95 27.04 -12.62
C PRO A 37 12.48 27.10 -12.71
N SER A 38 13.06 28.27 -12.98
CA SER A 38 14.51 28.48 -13.04
C SER A 38 15.15 28.77 -11.69
N ALA A 39 14.37 28.95 -10.62
CA ALA A 39 14.87 29.18 -9.28
C ALA A 39 15.42 27.90 -8.65
N GLU A 40 16.43 28.05 -7.79
CA GLU A 40 16.97 26.95 -7.00
C GLU A 40 15.87 26.37 -6.09
N GLY A 41 15.73 25.04 -6.06
CA GLY A 41 14.69 24.35 -5.27
C GLY A 41 13.29 24.37 -5.89
N ALA A 42 13.10 24.91 -7.09
CA ALA A 42 11.79 24.96 -7.74
C ALA A 42 11.18 23.57 -8.03
N PRO A 43 11.94 22.56 -8.52
CA PRO A 43 11.40 21.22 -8.71
C PRO A 43 10.94 20.57 -7.39
N GLU A 44 11.73 20.70 -6.32
CA GLU A 44 11.40 20.22 -4.98
C GLU A 44 10.11 20.85 -4.46
N ALA A 45 10.00 22.18 -4.56
CA ALA A 45 8.79 22.90 -4.17
C ALA A 45 7.56 22.49 -5.00
N THR A 46 7.76 22.19 -6.29
CA THR A 46 6.69 21.73 -7.19
C THR A 46 6.19 20.35 -6.78
N LEU A 47 7.10 19.42 -6.44
CA LEU A 47 6.71 18.08 -5.98
C LEU A 47 6.01 18.12 -4.62
N ASP A 48 6.51 18.91 -3.66
CA ASP A 48 5.85 19.10 -2.36
C ASP A 48 4.46 19.76 -2.50
N LEU A 49 4.30 20.69 -3.45
CA LEU A 49 3.00 21.28 -3.76
C LEU A 49 2.01 20.22 -4.26
N ALA A 50 2.45 19.32 -5.14
CA ALA A 50 1.61 18.22 -5.62
C ALA A 50 1.16 17.29 -4.47
N VAL A 51 2.06 16.98 -3.53
CA VAL A 51 1.71 16.21 -2.33
C VAL A 51 0.64 16.93 -1.50
N LEU A 52 0.80 18.23 -1.23
CA LEU A 52 -0.21 19.01 -0.50
C LEU A 52 -1.56 19.05 -1.23
N LEU A 53 -1.56 19.19 -2.55
CA LEU A 53 -2.79 19.18 -3.35
C LEU A 53 -3.51 17.82 -3.25
N HIS A 54 -2.78 16.70 -3.30
CA HIS A 54 -3.35 15.38 -3.05
C HIS A 54 -3.93 15.26 -1.63
N LEU A 55 -3.21 15.71 -0.61
CA LEU A 55 -3.67 15.70 0.79
C LEU A 55 -4.93 16.57 1.00
N LYS A 56 -5.14 17.60 0.16
CA LYS A 56 -6.33 18.46 0.17
C LYS A 56 -7.47 17.98 -0.74
N GLY A 57 -7.28 16.87 -1.46
CA GLY A 57 -8.29 16.27 -2.34
C GLY A 57 -8.34 16.87 -3.76
N PHE A 58 -7.38 17.71 -4.15
CA PHE A 58 -7.29 18.29 -5.49
C PHE A 58 -6.49 17.37 -6.43
N HIS A 59 -6.91 16.12 -6.58
CA HIS A 59 -6.11 15.06 -7.22
C HIS A 59 -5.73 15.35 -8.69
N ASP A 60 -6.62 15.92 -9.49
CA ASP A 60 -6.32 16.21 -10.90
C ASP A 60 -5.28 17.32 -11.04
N MET A 61 -5.43 18.41 -10.28
CA MET A 61 -4.45 19.49 -10.22
C MET A 61 -3.11 18.98 -9.67
N ALA A 62 -3.14 18.13 -8.65
CA ALA A 62 -1.94 17.53 -8.08
C ALA A 62 -1.15 16.73 -9.12
N ARG A 63 -1.81 15.92 -9.95
CA ARG A 63 -1.18 15.17 -11.05
C ARG A 63 -0.51 16.09 -12.07
N GLU A 64 -1.19 17.17 -12.46
CA GLU A 64 -0.63 18.15 -13.41
C GLU A 64 0.63 18.81 -12.85
N VAL A 65 0.57 19.29 -11.61
CA VAL A 65 1.69 19.92 -10.91
C VAL A 65 2.84 18.92 -10.71
N GLN A 66 2.54 17.68 -10.33
CA GLN A 66 3.53 16.62 -10.18
C GLN A 66 4.28 16.40 -11.50
N MET A 67 3.56 16.21 -12.61
CA MET A 67 4.18 15.99 -13.92
C MET A 67 4.98 17.20 -14.40
N GLN A 68 4.56 18.43 -14.07
CA GLN A 68 5.35 19.63 -14.34
C GLN A 68 6.70 19.62 -13.60
N GLY A 69 6.71 19.19 -12.34
CA GLY A 69 7.94 19.02 -11.55
C GLY A 69 8.82 17.91 -12.12
N LEU A 70 8.24 16.76 -12.45
CA LEU A 70 8.97 15.59 -12.94
C LEU A 70 9.61 15.81 -14.31
N ARG A 71 9.03 16.65 -15.18
CA ARG A 71 9.66 17.09 -16.44
C ARG A 71 10.91 17.94 -16.24
N GLN A 72 11.07 18.57 -15.08
CA GLN A 72 12.26 19.35 -14.74
C GLN A 72 13.30 18.51 -14.00
N ARG A 73 12.85 17.66 -13.08
CA ARG A 73 13.70 16.78 -12.28
C ARG A 73 12.94 15.52 -11.89
N GLN A 74 13.53 14.36 -12.17
CA GLN A 74 12.93 13.05 -11.85
C GLN A 74 13.49 12.42 -10.57
N ILE A 75 14.59 12.96 -10.04
CA ILE A 75 15.29 12.41 -8.87
C ILE A 75 15.24 13.39 -7.70
N TYR A 76 14.70 12.93 -6.58
CA TYR A 76 14.58 13.69 -5.34
C TYR A 76 15.32 12.97 -4.22
N ARG A 77 15.87 13.72 -3.27
CA ARG A 77 16.67 13.16 -2.17
C ARG A 77 16.09 13.60 -0.84
N LEU A 78 15.83 12.63 0.01
CA LEU A 78 15.56 12.85 1.42
C LEU A 78 16.81 12.44 2.21
N PRO A 79 17.49 13.39 2.87
CA PRO A 79 18.70 13.09 3.60
C PRO A 79 18.38 12.17 4.79
N ALA A 80 19.33 11.31 5.12
CA ALA A 80 19.28 10.56 6.36
C ALA A 80 19.32 11.53 7.56
N ALA A 81 18.60 11.20 8.64
CA ALA A 81 18.58 12.04 9.84
C ALA A 81 19.94 12.06 10.57
N ARG A 82 20.78 11.06 10.29
CA ARG A 82 22.17 10.91 10.72
C ARG A 82 23.03 10.64 9.50
N GLY A 83 24.36 10.77 9.57
CA GLY A 83 25.24 10.45 8.44
C GLY A 83 24.89 9.08 7.81
N PRO A 84 24.78 8.97 6.47
CA PRO A 84 24.12 7.82 5.86
C PRO A 84 24.97 6.55 5.97
N ALA A 85 24.38 5.50 6.54
CA ALA A 85 24.94 4.14 6.54
C ALA A 85 24.67 3.43 5.20
N LEU A 86 23.59 3.81 4.52
CA LEU A 86 23.15 3.22 3.26
C LEU A 86 22.37 4.25 2.42
N ARG A 87 22.53 4.19 1.10
CA ARG A 87 21.73 4.93 0.12
C ARG A 87 20.75 3.99 -0.58
N LEU A 88 19.46 4.23 -0.38
CA LEU A 88 18.37 3.47 -0.99
C LEU A 88 17.83 4.24 -2.21
N LEU A 89 17.84 3.60 -3.38
CA LEU A 89 17.16 4.10 -4.57
C LEU A 89 15.76 3.48 -4.68
N ALA A 90 14.73 4.30 -4.57
CA ALA A 90 13.34 3.92 -4.80
C ALA A 90 12.94 4.19 -6.24
N LEU A 91 12.52 3.16 -6.97
CA LEU A 91 11.91 3.30 -8.29
C LEU A 91 10.41 3.52 -8.12
N MET A 92 9.94 4.70 -8.51
CA MET A 92 8.60 5.20 -8.24
C MET A 92 7.89 5.62 -9.52
N VAL A 93 6.56 5.67 -9.50
CA VAL A 93 5.73 6.23 -10.57
C VAL A 93 5.08 7.54 -10.14
N PRO A 94 4.78 8.47 -11.06
CA PRO A 94 3.83 9.54 -10.79
C PRO A 94 2.45 8.96 -10.43
N GLY A 95 1.73 9.64 -9.56
CA GLY A 95 0.41 9.20 -9.10
C GLY A 95 0.03 9.77 -7.74
N GLU A 96 -1.12 9.30 -7.26
CA GLU A 96 -1.62 9.66 -5.93
C GLU A 96 -0.75 9.08 -4.80
N LEU A 97 -1.09 9.41 -3.55
CA LEU A 97 -0.27 9.09 -2.38
C LEU A 97 -0.05 7.59 -2.14
N ASN A 98 -0.87 6.72 -2.75
CA ASN A 98 -0.78 5.26 -2.67
C ASN A 98 -0.19 4.61 -3.94
N ALA A 99 0.22 5.40 -4.94
CA ALA A 99 0.81 4.87 -6.18
C ALA A 99 2.18 4.20 -5.94
N ASN A 100 2.82 4.50 -4.81
CA ASN A 100 4.10 3.96 -4.41
C ASN A 100 4.11 3.59 -2.92
N THR A 101 4.97 2.66 -2.57
CA THR A 101 5.38 2.36 -1.20
C THR A 101 5.89 3.65 -0.57
N PRO A 102 5.26 4.13 0.51
CA PRO A 102 5.64 5.38 1.14
C PRO A 102 6.87 5.15 2.05
N LEU A 103 7.99 4.82 1.41
CA LEU A 103 9.26 4.44 2.05
C LEU A 103 9.79 5.49 3.01
N GLU A 104 9.43 6.75 2.78
CA GLU A 104 9.75 7.88 3.65
C GLU A 104 9.36 7.62 5.11
N PHE A 105 8.19 7.01 5.37
CA PHE A 105 7.78 6.65 6.73
C PHE A 105 8.63 5.54 7.34
N LEU A 106 9.14 4.61 6.53
CA LEU A 106 9.93 3.46 7.00
C LEU A 106 11.37 3.84 7.37
N VAL A 107 11.88 4.92 6.77
CA VAL A 107 13.25 5.41 6.95
C VAL A 107 13.33 6.74 7.69
N GLU A 108 12.19 7.28 8.12
CA GLU A 108 12.12 8.47 8.97
C GLU A 108 13.00 8.29 10.23
N ASP A 109 13.74 9.34 10.59
CA ASP A 109 14.70 9.35 11.71
C ASP A 109 15.83 8.29 11.65
N SER A 110 16.03 7.63 10.51
CA SER A 110 17.03 6.58 10.33
C SER A 110 18.32 7.10 9.71
N ASP A 111 19.31 6.21 9.54
CA ASP A 111 20.58 6.47 8.85
C ASP A 111 20.56 6.04 7.36
N ILE A 112 19.37 5.92 6.77
CA ILE A 112 19.17 5.59 5.36
C ILE A 112 18.89 6.89 4.59
N GLU A 113 19.72 7.20 3.60
CA GLU A 113 19.42 8.25 2.62
C GLU A 113 18.46 7.66 1.58
N LEU A 114 17.32 8.32 1.35
CA LEU A 114 16.34 7.88 0.37
C LEU A 114 16.45 8.74 -0.89
N GLN A 115 16.71 8.09 -2.01
CA GLN A 115 16.73 8.68 -3.34
C GLN A 115 15.51 8.18 -4.10
N GLN A 116 14.60 9.07 -4.49
CA GLN A 116 13.37 8.74 -5.20
C GLN A 116 13.56 9.04 -6.69
N LEU A 117 13.55 8.01 -7.52
CA LEU A 117 13.57 8.13 -8.97
C LEU A 117 12.16 7.85 -9.52
N PHE A 118 11.53 8.89 -10.05
CA PHE A 118 10.25 8.77 -10.74
C PHE A 118 10.45 8.35 -12.19
N ILE A 119 9.73 7.32 -12.62
CA ILE A 119 9.73 6.75 -13.96
C ILE A 119 8.31 6.73 -14.52
N ALA A 120 8.17 7.10 -15.78
CA ALA A 120 6.90 7.05 -16.50
C ALA A 120 7.16 6.90 -17.99
N ALA A 121 6.14 6.46 -18.75
CA ALA A 121 6.26 6.28 -20.19
C ALA A 121 6.54 7.59 -20.95
N ASP A 122 6.11 8.74 -20.41
CA ASP A 122 6.29 10.06 -20.99
C ASP A 122 7.50 10.83 -20.42
N LEU A 123 8.30 10.18 -19.58
CA LEU A 123 9.53 10.73 -19.02
C LEU A 123 10.75 10.00 -19.59
N PRO A 124 11.84 10.73 -19.91
CA PRO A 124 13.07 10.08 -20.36
C PRO A 124 13.69 9.30 -19.19
N PHE A 125 14.09 8.05 -19.41
CA PHE A 125 14.86 7.34 -18.39
C PHE A 125 16.19 8.09 -18.16
N PRO A 126 16.60 8.37 -16.91
CA PRO A 126 17.84 9.11 -16.66
C PRO A 126 19.05 8.42 -17.27
N GLU A 127 19.91 9.17 -17.95
CA GLU A 127 21.17 8.66 -18.51
C GLU A 127 22.15 8.20 -17.42
N GLU A 128 22.13 8.90 -16.28
CA GLU A 128 22.93 8.58 -15.11
C GLU A 128 22.01 8.30 -13.92
N ILE A 129 22.21 7.14 -13.30
CA ILE A 129 21.59 6.78 -12.04
C ILE A 129 22.53 7.20 -10.90
N LEU A 130 21.98 7.85 -9.88
CA LEU A 130 22.75 8.23 -8.71
C LEU A 130 23.41 7.02 -8.04
N GLU A 131 24.59 7.22 -7.48
CA GLU A 131 25.26 6.19 -6.69
C GLU A 131 24.38 5.79 -5.50
N HIS A 132 24.08 4.50 -5.42
CA HIS A 132 23.28 3.88 -4.37
C HIS A 132 23.86 2.52 -3.99
N ASP A 133 23.42 1.99 -2.85
CA ASP A 133 23.82 0.69 -2.33
C ASP A 133 22.79 -0.39 -2.66
N VAL A 134 21.50 -0.06 -2.58
CA VAL A 134 20.36 -0.95 -2.81
C VAL A 134 19.30 -0.19 -3.60
N ALA A 135 18.61 -0.87 -4.52
CA ALA A 135 17.41 -0.37 -5.17
C ALA A 135 16.17 -1.14 -4.69
N MET A 136 15.01 -0.48 -4.69
CA MET A 136 13.73 -1.11 -4.39
C MET A 136 12.68 -0.60 -5.38
N VAL A 137 11.92 -1.53 -5.97
CA VAL A 137 10.73 -1.16 -6.74
C VAL A 137 9.64 -0.79 -5.75
N ALA A 138 9.36 0.50 -5.65
CA ALA A 138 8.36 1.03 -4.74
C ALA A 138 6.98 1.13 -5.40
N VAL A 139 6.87 0.91 -6.71
CA VAL A 139 5.60 1.00 -7.47
C VAL A 139 4.53 0.07 -6.88
N GLY A 140 3.37 0.62 -6.54
CA GLY A 140 2.20 -0.16 -6.12
C GLY A 140 1.52 -0.85 -7.30
N GLU A 141 0.79 -1.93 -7.07
CA GLU A 141 0.08 -2.64 -8.14
C GLU A 141 -1.17 -1.85 -8.56
N CYS A 142 -1.30 -1.60 -9.86
CA CYS A 142 -2.52 -1.15 -10.51
C CYS A 142 -2.43 -1.32 -12.04
N GLU A 143 -3.58 -1.27 -12.72
CA GLU A 143 -3.70 -1.57 -14.16
C GLU A 143 -2.76 -0.71 -15.03
N ASN A 144 -2.65 0.59 -14.72
CA ASN A 144 -1.87 1.54 -15.53
C ASN A 144 -0.34 1.34 -15.42
N VAL A 145 0.16 0.62 -14.41
CA VAL A 145 1.61 0.37 -14.23
C VAL A 145 2.04 -1.02 -14.65
N LEU A 146 1.14 -1.96 -14.96
CA LEU A 146 1.50 -3.33 -15.33
C LEU A 146 2.47 -3.39 -16.51
N LYS A 147 2.25 -2.56 -17.54
CA LYS A 147 3.17 -2.44 -18.70
C LYS A 147 4.54 -1.90 -18.31
N LEU A 148 4.58 -0.96 -17.36
CA LEU A 148 5.82 -0.39 -16.87
C LEU A 148 6.59 -1.43 -16.04
N LEU A 149 5.92 -2.13 -15.11
CA LEU A 149 6.53 -3.20 -14.31
C LEU A 149 7.16 -4.27 -15.20
N ALA A 150 6.46 -4.70 -16.25
CA ALA A 150 7.00 -5.64 -17.24
C ALA A 150 8.21 -5.07 -18.02
N ALA A 151 8.18 -3.79 -18.36
CA ALA A 151 9.29 -3.13 -19.06
C ALA A 151 10.53 -2.92 -18.19
N LEU A 152 10.37 -2.81 -16.86
CA LEU A 152 11.49 -2.67 -15.92
C LEU A 152 12.26 -3.96 -15.73
N GLU A 153 11.60 -5.11 -15.80
CA GLU A 153 12.20 -6.40 -15.43
C GLU A 153 13.52 -6.71 -16.18
N PRO A 154 13.63 -6.57 -17.51
CA PRO A 154 14.90 -6.82 -18.22
C PRO A 154 16.04 -5.89 -17.77
N ALA A 155 15.73 -4.64 -17.43
CA ALA A 155 16.72 -3.68 -16.95
C ALA A 155 17.20 -4.02 -15.54
N LEU A 156 16.29 -4.47 -14.68
CA LEU A 156 16.58 -4.75 -13.28
C LEU A 156 17.34 -6.08 -13.07
N VAL A 157 17.25 -7.02 -14.00
CA VAL A 157 18.08 -8.25 -13.98
C VAL A 157 19.57 -7.93 -14.01
N HIS A 158 19.97 -6.88 -14.74
CA HIS A 158 21.36 -6.46 -14.89
C HIS A 158 21.70 -5.19 -14.10
N TRP A 159 20.85 -4.84 -13.12
CA TRP A 159 21.07 -3.66 -12.30
C TRP A 159 22.40 -3.76 -11.54
N PRO A 160 23.18 -2.67 -11.42
CA PRO A 160 24.53 -2.72 -10.81
C PRO A 160 24.52 -2.96 -9.30
N ARG A 161 23.35 -2.86 -8.65
CA ARG A 161 23.14 -3.07 -7.22
C ARG A 161 22.01 -4.08 -6.98
N PRO A 162 21.91 -4.65 -5.77
CA PRO A 162 20.79 -5.52 -5.42
C PRO A 162 19.46 -4.77 -5.49
N VAL A 163 18.43 -5.44 -6.02
CA VAL A 163 17.09 -4.88 -6.23
C VAL A 163 16.06 -5.70 -5.44
N LEU A 164 15.36 -5.00 -4.53
CA LEU A 164 14.26 -5.54 -3.72
C LEU A 164 12.90 -5.34 -4.41
N ASN A 165 11.96 -6.21 -4.05
CA ASN A 165 10.59 -6.26 -4.56
C ASN A 165 10.53 -6.39 -6.08
N GLN A 166 10.54 -7.63 -6.58
CA GLN A 166 10.58 -7.89 -8.02
C GLN A 166 9.32 -7.37 -8.74
N PRO A 167 9.45 -6.67 -9.90
CA PRO A 167 8.29 -6.16 -10.64
C PRO A 167 7.25 -7.23 -10.99
N ALA A 168 7.70 -8.42 -11.38
CA ALA A 168 6.83 -9.52 -11.74
C ALA A 168 5.97 -10.04 -10.57
N GLN A 169 6.47 -9.97 -9.31
CA GLN A 169 5.67 -10.35 -8.15
C GLN A 169 4.71 -9.24 -7.74
N ILE A 170 5.11 -7.96 -7.86
CA ILE A 170 4.21 -6.82 -7.65
C ILE A 170 3.02 -6.91 -8.63
N ALA A 171 3.29 -7.15 -9.92
CA ALA A 171 2.25 -7.23 -10.95
C ALA A 171 1.22 -8.37 -10.71
N ARG A 172 1.56 -9.36 -9.88
CA ARG A 172 0.67 -10.47 -9.51
C ARG A 172 -0.22 -10.14 -8.32
N LEU A 173 -0.06 -8.98 -7.68
CA LEU A 173 -0.88 -8.57 -6.53
C LEU A 173 -2.32 -8.15 -6.89
N SER A 174 -2.65 -8.02 -8.19
CA SER A 174 -4.02 -7.75 -8.63
C SER A 174 -4.98 -8.76 -8.01
N ARG A 175 -6.12 -8.26 -7.52
CA ARG A 175 -7.06 -9.02 -6.67
C ARG A 175 -7.58 -10.29 -7.34
N ASP A 176 -7.87 -10.22 -8.63
CA ASP A 176 -8.33 -11.37 -9.41
C ASP A 176 -7.22 -12.41 -9.58
N VAL A 177 -6.04 -11.99 -10.04
CA VAL A 177 -4.87 -12.86 -10.26
C VAL A 177 -4.43 -13.53 -8.97
N ILE A 178 -4.17 -12.74 -7.92
CA ILE A 178 -3.64 -13.27 -6.67
C ILE A 178 -4.62 -14.20 -5.97
N SER A 179 -5.92 -13.87 -6.02
CA SER A 179 -6.93 -14.71 -5.37
C SER A 179 -7.10 -16.03 -6.10
N ASP A 180 -7.02 -16.06 -7.43
CA ASP A 180 -7.08 -17.31 -8.20
C ASP A 180 -5.85 -18.18 -7.94
N ASP A 181 -4.66 -17.58 -7.95
CA ASP A 181 -3.38 -18.27 -7.69
C ASP A 181 -3.25 -18.77 -6.24
N ALA A 182 -3.88 -18.10 -5.27
CA ALA A 182 -3.85 -18.45 -3.86
C ALA A 182 -4.81 -19.58 -3.47
N GLN A 183 -5.63 -20.07 -4.40
CA GLN A 183 -6.58 -21.14 -4.09
C GLN A 183 -5.84 -22.41 -3.63
N GLY A 184 -6.28 -22.97 -2.50
CA GLY A 184 -5.69 -24.18 -1.92
C GLY A 184 -4.56 -23.96 -0.92
N LEU A 185 -4.19 -22.70 -0.61
CA LEU A 185 -3.26 -22.42 0.49
C LEU A 185 -3.85 -22.88 1.84
N GLU A 186 -3.24 -23.91 2.43
CA GLU A 186 -3.72 -24.49 3.69
C GLU A 186 -3.65 -23.48 4.84
N GLY A 187 -4.75 -23.35 5.59
CA GLY A 187 -4.87 -22.41 6.70
C GLY A 187 -5.21 -20.98 6.27
N VAL A 188 -5.37 -20.72 4.97
CA VAL A 188 -5.68 -19.41 4.40
C VAL A 188 -7.04 -19.45 3.71
N VAL A 189 -7.82 -18.39 3.88
CA VAL A 189 -9.00 -18.09 3.07
C VAL A 189 -8.68 -16.86 2.25
N TRP A 190 -8.51 -17.05 0.94
CA TRP A 190 -8.39 -15.94 -0.01
C TRP A 190 -9.62 -15.99 -0.92
N PRO A 191 -10.63 -15.14 -0.71
CA PRO A 191 -11.86 -15.19 -1.49
C PRO A 191 -11.56 -14.95 -2.96
N ARG A 192 -11.97 -15.90 -3.81
CA ARG A 192 -11.81 -15.76 -5.25
C ARG A 192 -12.50 -14.47 -5.71
N THR A 193 -11.77 -13.65 -6.44
CA THR A 193 -12.23 -12.38 -6.98
C THR A 193 -12.19 -12.48 -8.49
N VAL A 194 -13.24 -12.01 -9.15
CA VAL A 194 -13.32 -11.99 -10.62
C VAL A 194 -13.51 -10.56 -11.09
N ARG A 195 -12.91 -10.25 -12.24
CA ARG A 195 -13.18 -9.01 -12.97
C ARG A 195 -14.43 -9.19 -13.82
N MET A 196 -15.35 -8.23 -13.76
CA MET A 196 -16.58 -8.21 -14.53
C MET A 196 -16.78 -6.85 -15.17
N GLY A 197 -17.18 -6.83 -16.44
CA GLY A 197 -17.59 -5.60 -17.10
C GLY A 197 -18.97 -5.16 -16.65
N ARG A 198 -19.30 -3.88 -16.86
CA ARG A 198 -20.64 -3.33 -16.63
C ARG A 198 -21.74 -4.18 -17.28
N VAL A 199 -21.52 -4.60 -18.52
CA VAL A 199 -22.48 -5.41 -19.29
C VAL A 199 -22.76 -6.73 -18.58
N ASP A 200 -21.72 -7.39 -18.04
CA ASP A 200 -21.88 -8.66 -17.31
C ASP A 200 -22.68 -8.46 -16.02
N LEU A 201 -22.41 -7.36 -15.28
CA LEU A 201 -23.19 -7.01 -14.09
C LEU A 201 -24.65 -6.65 -14.42
N GLU A 202 -24.90 -6.00 -15.56
CA GLU A 202 -26.26 -5.75 -16.04
C GLU A 202 -27.00 -7.04 -16.38
N CYS A 203 -26.33 -8.04 -16.96
CA CYS A 203 -26.89 -9.38 -17.16
C CYS A 203 -27.20 -10.08 -15.83
N LEU A 204 -26.34 -9.95 -14.81
CA LEU A 204 -26.66 -10.41 -13.44
C LEU A 204 -27.89 -9.70 -12.87
N ALA A 205 -27.99 -8.38 -13.06
CA ALA A 205 -29.12 -7.58 -12.58
C ALA A 205 -30.45 -7.98 -13.22
N ARG A 206 -30.42 -8.37 -14.49
CA ARG A 206 -31.58 -8.90 -15.23
C ARG A 206 -31.81 -10.39 -15.01
N GLN A 207 -30.96 -11.05 -14.22
CA GLN A 207 -30.98 -12.49 -13.96
C GLN A 207 -30.89 -13.34 -15.25
N GLU A 208 -30.22 -12.80 -16.28
CA GLU A 208 -29.97 -13.49 -17.55
C GLU A 208 -28.82 -14.51 -17.43
N VAL A 209 -27.90 -14.28 -16.48
CA VAL A 209 -26.77 -15.16 -16.15
C VAL A 209 -26.75 -15.36 -14.63
N ALA A 210 -26.41 -16.57 -14.19
CA ALA A 210 -26.29 -16.91 -12.78
C ALA A 210 -24.90 -16.52 -12.23
N LEU A 211 -24.82 -16.17 -10.94
CA LEU A 211 -23.57 -15.77 -10.27
C LEU A 211 -22.51 -16.89 -10.33
N GLU A 212 -22.97 -18.14 -10.26
CA GLU A 212 -22.18 -19.36 -10.31
C GLU A 212 -21.42 -19.53 -11.62
N HIS A 213 -21.89 -18.90 -12.70
CA HIS A 213 -21.17 -18.87 -13.99
C HIS A 213 -19.79 -18.23 -13.84
N TRP A 214 -19.68 -17.22 -12.97
CA TRP A 214 -18.48 -16.42 -12.79
C TRP A 214 -17.65 -16.87 -11.58
N LEU A 215 -18.31 -17.04 -10.43
CA LEU A 215 -17.63 -17.35 -9.17
C LEU A 215 -17.54 -18.85 -8.88
N GLY A 216 -18.15 -19.70 -9.71
CA GLY A 216 -18.15 -21.15 -9.58
C GLY A 216 -19.39 -21.70 -8.83
N PRO A 217 -19.55 -23.03 -8.76
CA PRO A 217 -20.79 -23.68 -8.33
C PRO A 217 -21.15 -23.47 -6.85
N ALA A 218 -20.19 -23.04 -6.02
CA ALA A 218 -20.41 -22.72 -4.61
C ALA A 218 -20.71 -21.23 -4.38
N ALA A 219 -20.77 -20.43 -5.45
CA ALA A 219 -21.06 -19.00 -5.33
C ALA A 219 -22.48 -18.80 -4.83
N ALA A 220 -22.61 -17.95 -3.83
CA ALA A 220 -23.88 -17.55 -3.26
C ALA A 220 -23.79 -16.09 -2.84
N PHE A 221 -24.94 -15.45 -2.75
CA PHE A 221 -25.04 -14.18 -2.06
C PHE A 221 -24.91 -14.38 -0.54
N PRO A 222 -24.40 -13.38 0.21
CA PRO A 222 -23.94 -12.07 -0.29
C PRO A 222 -22.60 -12.11 -1.04
N VAL A 223 -22.42 -11.17 -1.97
CA VAL A 223 -21.14 -10.85 -2.61
C VAL A 223 -20.73 -9.42 -2.29
N ILE A 224 -19.46 -9.11 -2.49
CA ILE A 224 -18.95 -7.74 -2.52
C ILE A 224 -18.60 -7.35 -3.94
N VAL A 225 -18.90 -6.10 -4.31
CA VAL A 225 -18.54 -5.48 -5.59
C VAL A 225 -17.82 -4.17 -5.36
N ARG A 226 -16.80 -3.87 -6.16
CA ARG A 226 -16.11 -2.58 -6.18
C ARG A 226 -15.64 -2.22 -7.58
N PRO A 227 -15.52 -0.93 -7.93
CA PRO A 227 -14.83 -0.52 -9.14
C PRO A 227 -13.34 -0.94 -9.13
N LEU A 228 -12.77 -1.24 -10.29
CA LEU A 228 -11.41 -1.75 -10.45
C LEU A 228 -10.34 -0.88 -9.74
N ASP A 229 -10.26 0.41 -10.09
CA ASP A 229 -9.26 1.36 -9.59
C ASP A 229 -9.73 2.12 -8.33
N SER A 230 -10.73 1.58 -7.62
CA SER A 230 -11.14 2.16 -6.35
C SER A 230 -10.12 1.85 -5.26
N HIS A 231 -9.89 2.80 -4.35
CA HIS A 231 -9.14 2.55 -3.10
C HIS A 231 -9.97 3.00 -1.89
N ALA A 232 -9.54 2.60 -0.69
CA ALA A 232 -10.18 2.97 0.57
C ALA A 232 -11.70 2.68 0.64
N GLY A 233 -12.20 1.68 -0.11
CA GLY A 233 -13.60 1.28 -0.11
C GLY A 233 -14.55 2.18 -0.91
N LYS A 234 -14.05 3.13 -1.71
CA LYS A 234 -14.90 3.96 -2.57
C LYS A 234 -15.66 3.09 -3.57
N GLY A 235 -17.00 3.13 -3.54
CA GLY A 235 -17.84 2.30 -4.42
C GLY A 235 -17.87 0.81 -4.06
N LEU A 236 -17.23 0.40 -2.96
CA LEU A 236 -17.32 -0.96 -2.43
C LEU A 236 -18.67 -1.14 -1.74
N GLN A 237 -19.45 -2.14 -2.19
CA GLN A 237 -20.76 -2.44 -1.63
C GLN A 237 -20.95 -3.95 -1.48
N ARG A 238 -21.71 -4.35 -0.46
CA ARG A 238 -22.23 -5.71 -0.29
C ARG A 238 -23.58 -5.80 -1.01
N ILE A 239 -23.73 -6.83 -1.83
CA ILE A 239 -24.94 -7.17 -2.57
C ILE A 239 -25.49 -8.44 -1.92
N ASP A 240 -26.65 -8.35 -1.29
CA ASP A 240 -27.28 -9.46 -0.55
C ASP A 240 -28.14 -10.37 -1.43
N ASP A 241 -28.59 -9.85 -2.57
CA ASP A 241 -29.49 -10.55 -3.49
C ASP A 241 -29.40 -9.92 -4.90
N PRO A 242 -29.86 -10.62 -5.96
CA PRO A 242 -29.79 -10.12 -7.33
C PRO A 242 -30.47 -8.77 -7.57
N ASP A 243 -31.52 -8.42 -6.82
CA ASP A 243 -32.33 -7.23 -7.09
C ASP A 243 -31.59 -5.93 -6.72
N GLN A 244 -30.52 -6.03 -5.95
CA GLN A 244 -29.69 -4.89 -5.53
C GLN A 244 -28.70 -4.43 -6.61
N TRP A 245 -28.43 -5.24 -7.65
CA TRP A 245 -27.46 -4.88 -8.70
C TRP A 245 -27.87 -3.63 -9.47
N SER A 246 -29.13 -3.50 -9.88
CA SER A 246 -29.58 -2.33 -10.63
C SER A 246 -29.41 -1.03 -9.84
N ALA A 247 -29.68 -1.06 -8.54
CA ALA A 247 -29.47 0.08 -7.66
C ALA A 247 -27.99 0.45 -7.56
N TYR A 248 -27.11 -0.53 -7.37
CA TYR A 248 -25.65 -0.33 -7.35
C TYR A 248 -25.13 0.30 -8.65
N LEU A 249 -25.50 -0.26 -9.81
CA LEU A 249 -25.02 0.21 -11.11
C LEU A 249 -25.56 1.60 -11.48
N SER A 250 -26.69 2.03 -10.90
CA SER A 250 -27.24 3.37 -11.15
C SER A 250 -26.41 4.50 -10.55
N VAL A 251 -25.58 4.21 -9.52
CA VAL A 251 -24.78 5.21 -8.81
C VAL A 251 -23.27 5.07 -9.05
N GLN A 252 -22.84 3.98 -9.68
CA GLN A 252 -21.45 3.75 -10.07
C GLN A 252 -21.32 3.92 -11.59
N PRO A 253 -20.55 4.88 -12.12
CA PRO A 253 -20.39 5.07 -13.57
C PRO A 253 -19.30 4.19 -14.21
N GLU A 254 -18.50 3.47 -13.42
CA GLU A 254 -17.30 2.78 -13.89
C GLU A 254 -17.62 1.60 -14.83
N ALA A 255 -16.65 1.21 -15.66
CA ALA A 255 -16.83 0.17 -16.68
C ALA A 255 -16.48 -1.24 -16.18
N ASP A 256 -15.54 -1.34 -15.23
CA ASP A 256 -14.97 -2.59 -14.74
C ASP A 256 -15.06 -2.70 -13.21
N PHE A 257 -15.37 -3.90 -12.74
CA PHE A 257 -15.60 -4.18 -11.33
C PHE A 257 -14.88 -5.45 -10.91
N PHE A 258 -14.47 -5.49 -9.65
CA PHE A 258 -14.16 -6.73 -8.96
C PHE A 258 -15.38 -7.22 -8.20
N VAL A 259 -15.70 -8.51 -8.34
CA VAL A 259 -16.75 -9.20 -7.57
C VAL A 259 -16.13 -10.38 -6.82
N SER A 260 -16.48 -10.54 -5.55
CA SER A 260 -15.97 -11.63 -4.70
C SER A 260 -17.03 -12.07 -3.68
N PRO A 261 -17.03 -13.33 -3.20
CA PRO A 261 -17.89 -13.74 -2.10
C PRO A 261 -17.69 -12.87 -0.86
N PHE A 262 -18.78 -12.50 -0.20
CA PHE A 262 -18.68 -11.90 1.12
C PHE A 262 -18.41 -13.00 2.16
N ILE A 263 -17.33 -12.87 2.92
CA ILE A 263 -17.01 -13.77 4.02
C ILE A 263 -17.38 -13.09 5.35
N ASP A 264 -18.26 -13.72 6.12
CA ASP A 264 -18.56 -13.26 7.48
C ASP A 264 -17.46 -13.72 8.44
N TYR A 265 -16.59 -12.78 8.81
CA TYR A 265 -15.43 -13.01 9.69
C TYR A 265 -15.63 -12.43 11.09
N ARG A 266 -16.89 -12.21 11.51
CA ARG A 266 -17.17 -11.75 12.88
C ARG A 266 -16.58 -12.71 13.91
N SER A 267 -15.97 -12.14 14.94
CA SER A 267 -15.54 -12.92 16.10
C SER A 267 -16.74 -13.24 17.00
N GLY A 268 -16.50 -13.94 18.12
CA GLY A 268 -17.55 -14.41 19.02
C GLY A 268 -18.39 -13.31 19.68
N ASP A 269 -17.92 -12.07 19.69
CA ASP A 269 -18.64 -10.88 20.18
C ASP A 269 -19.53 -10.23 19.11
N GLY A 270 -19.56 -10.77 17.89
CA GLY A 270 -20.33 -10.23 16.77
C GLY A 270 -19.67 -9.04 16.07
N ARG A 271 -18.44 -8.67 16.42
CA ARG A 271 -17.68 -7.59 15.79
C ARG A 271 -16.65 -8.11 14.80
N PHE A 272 -16.26 -7.23 13.89
CA PHE A 272 -15.25 -7.49 12.87
C PHE A 272 -13.90 -6.93 13.31
N ARG A 273 -12.82 -7.68 13.07
CA ARG A 273 -11.43 -7.30 13.35
C ARG A 273 -10.60 -7.37 12.09
N LYS A 274 -10.03 -6.25 11.67
CA LYS A 274 -9.07 -6.18 10.57
C LYS A 274 -7.69 -5.90 11.13
N TYR A 275 -6.74 -6.73 10.75
CA TYR A 275 -5.32 -6.58 11.07
C TYR A 275 -4.56 -6.12 9.83
N ARG A 276 -3.63 -5.18 10.02
CA ARG A 276 -2.61 -4.88 9.03
C ARG A 276 -1.27 -5.40 9.52
N ILE A 277 -0.67 -6.29 8.74
CA ILE A 277 0.59 -6.98 9.06
C ILE A 277 1.62 -6.60 8.02
N ALA A 278 2.81 -6.18 8.44
CA ALA A 278 3.97 -6.05 7.56
C ALA A 278 4.74 -7.38 7.54
N LEU A 279 5.00 -7.92 6.36
CA LEU A 279 5.92 -9.03 6.13
C LEU A 279 7.22 -8.47 5.58
N ILE A 280 8.33 -8.71 6.27
CA ILE A 280 9.67 -8.23 5.91
C ILE A 280 10.62 -9.41 5.97
N GLU A 281 11.12 -9.87 4.82
CA GLU A 281 11.92 -11.10 4.68
C GLU A 281 11.28 -12.30 5.42
N GLY A 282 9.95 -12.41 5.35
CA GLY A 282 9.16 -13.49 5.95
C GLY A 282 8.83 -13.32 7.43
N ALA A 283 9.46 -12.36 8.13
CA ALA A 283 9.09 -12.01 9.49
C ALA A 283 7.84 -11.12 9.48
N ALA A 284 6.84 -11.46 10.31
CA ALA A 284 5.62 -10.70 10.46
C ALA A 284 5.72 -9.66 11.58
N PHE A 285 5.07 -8.50 11.38
CA PHE A 285 5.00 -7.42 12.35
C PHE A 285 3.62 -6.76 12.35
N ALA A 286 3.10 -6.39 13.53
CA ALA A 286 1.85 -5.66 13.66
C ALA A 286 1.99 -4.19 13.21
N SER A 287 1.18 -3.76 12.23
CA SER A 287 1.03 -2.34 11.87
C SER A 287 -0.15 -1.69 12.59
N HIS A 288 -1.35 -2.28 12.50
CA HIS A 288 -2.52 -1.85 13.27
C HIS A 288 -3.60 -2.93 13.33
N MET A 289 -4.54 -2.75 14.26
CA MET A 289 -5.78 -3.52 14.29
C MET A 289 -6.96 -2.56 14.48
N ALA A 290 -7.99 -2.72 13.66
CA ALA A 290 -9.22 -1.96 13.75
C ALA A 290 -10.41 -2.88 14.04
N ILE A 291 -11.31 -2.42 14.91
CA ILE A 291 -12.52 -3.13 15.32
C ILE A 291 -13.75 -2.33 14.90
N SER A 292 -14.74 -2.99 14.33
CA SER A 292 -15.97 -2.34 13.88
C SER A 292 -17.19 -3.26 14.00
N ASP A 293 -18.36 -2.65 14.18
CA ASP A 293 -19.64 -3.34 14.05
C ASP A 293 -20.02 -3.53 12.55
N HIS A 294 -19.30 -2.85 11.64
CA HIS A 294 -19.45 -2.97 10.19
C HIS A 294 -18.25 -3.66 9.55
N TRP A 295 -18.52 -4.53 8.57
CA TRP A 295 -17.50 -5.39 7.93
C TRP A 295 -16.47 -4.64 7.08
N MET A 296 -16.82 -3.48 6.53
CA MET A 296 -15.92 -2.66 5.70
C MET A 296 -15.04 -1.79 6.60
N ILE A 297 -13.90 -2.33 7.01
CA ILE A 297 -13.00 -1.68 7.96
C ILE A 297 -11.84 -0.98 7.27
N HIS A 298 -11.75 0.32 7.50
CA HIS A 298 -10.50 1.08 7.42
C HIS A 298 -10.19 1.62 8.80
N TYR A 299 -8.92 1.76 9.17
CA TYR A 299 -8.54 2.19 10.52
C TYR A 299 -9.22 3.51 10.91
N LEU A 300 -9.24 4.48 9.99
CA LEU A 300 -9.92 5.77 10.17
C LEU A 300 -11.44 5.66 10.37
N ASN A 301 -12.07 4.61 9.83
CA ASN A 301 -13.52 4.38 9.95
C ASN A 301 -13.87 3.46 11.14
N GLY A 302 -12.87 2.87 11.82
CA GLY A 302 -13.09 1.96 12.95
C GLY A 302 -13.53 2.65 14.24
N GLY A 303 -13.45 3.99 14.31
CA GLY A 303 -13.82 4.76 15.51
C GLY A 303 -12.90 4.51 16.70
N MET A 304 -11.65 4.10 16.45
CA MET A 304 -10.68 3.71 17.51
C MET A 304 -10.38 4.87 18.48
N GLU A 305 -10.32 6.11 17.98
CA GLU A 305 -10.06 7.30 18.82
C GLU A 305 -11.14 7.53 19.89
N GLY A 306 -12.41 7.23 19.57
CA GLY A 306 -13.55 7.44 20.47
C GLY A 306 -13.80 6.31 21.47
N ASP A 307 -13.15 5.15 21.32
CA ASP A 307 -13.49 3.93 22.05
C ASP A 307 -12.28 3.34 22.77
N ALA A 308 -12.28 3.45 24.11
CA ALA A 308 -11.18 2.99 24.95
C ALA A 308 -11.02 1.46 24.97
N GLU A 309 -12.12 0.71 24.84
CA GLU A 309 -12.08 -0.75 24.83
C GLU A 309 -11.40 -1.24 23.55
N LYS A 310 -11.76 -0.66 22.41
CA LYS A 310 -11.10 -0.97 21.13
C LYS A 310 -9.61 -0.68 21.17
N ARG A 311 -9.20 0.46 21.76
CA ARG A 311 -7.78 0.80 21.93
C ARG A 311 -7.06 -0.18 22.86
N GLN A 312 -7.70 -0.58 23.95
CA GLN A 312 -7.12 -1.56 24.86
C GLN A 312 -6.91 -2.92 24.17
N GLU A 313 -7.86 -3.34 23.33
CA GLU A 313 -7.73 -4.57 22.54
C GLU A 313 -6.60 -4.47 21.51
N GLU A 314 -6.48 -3.36 20.77
CA GLU A 314 -5.36 -3.14 19.85
C GLU A 314 -4.01 -3.09 20.60
N ALA A 315 -3.95 -2.44 21.76
CA ALA A 315 -2.77 -2.42 22.60
C ALA A 315 -2.32 -3.84 23.00
N ALA A 316 -3.28 -4.69 23.39
CA ALA A 316 -3.02 -6.07 23.75
C ALA A 316 -2.56 -6.91 22.53
N PHE A 317 -3.16 -6.69 21.36
CA PHE A 317 -2.74 -7.30 20.10
C PHE A 317 -1.29 -6.93 19.75
N MET A 318 -0.93 -5.64 19.76
CA MET A 318 0.41 -5.19 19.39
C MET A 318 1.48 -5.62 20.39
N SER A 319 1.18 -5.55 21.69
CA SER A 319 2.14 -5.88 22.74
C SER A 319 2.44 -7.38 22.82
N ASN A 320 1.47 -8.22 22.45
CA ASN A 320 1.59 -9.68 22.45
C ASN A 320 1.65 -10.27 21.04
N PHE A 321 2.00 -9.47 20.02
CA PHE A 321 1.87 -9.88 18.63
C PHE A 321 2.63 -11.18 18.32
N GLU A 322 3.89 -11.25 18.76
CA GLU A 322 4.79 -12.38 18.48
C GLU A 322 4.33 -13.68 19.15
N THR A 323 3.84 -13.61 20.39
CA THR A 323 3.40 -14.78 21.17
C THR A 323 1.93 -15.12 20.96
N GLY A 324 1.15 -14.18 20.43
CA GLY A 324 -0.28 -14.29 20.15
C GLY A 324 -0.55 -14.55 18.67
N PHE A 325 -0.89 -13.48 17.94
CA PHE A 325 -1.34 -13.57 16.55
C PHE A 325 -0.31 -14.25 15.64
N ALA A 326 0.94 -13.79 15.65
CA ALA A 326 1.98 -14.30 14.77
C ALA A 326 2.28 -15.78 15.04
N HIS A 327 2.27 -16.19 16.32
CA HIS A 327 2.46 -17.59 16.70
C HIS A 327 1.31 -18.47 16.20
N ARG A 328 0.05 -18.07 16.42
CA ARG A 328 -1.13 -18.82 15.95
C ARG A 328 -1.17 -18.95 14.43
N GLN A 329 -0.83 -17.88 13.73
CA GLN A 329 -0.91 -17.79 12.27
C GLN A 329 0.42 -18.09 11.56
N SER A 330 1.44 -18.60 12.27
CA SER A 330 2.81 -18.77 11.76
C SER A 330 2.85 -19.52 10.43
N LYS A 331 2.24 -20.71 10.35
CA LYS A 331 2.18 -21.52 9.12
C LYS A 331 1.45 -20.82 7.98
N ALA A 332 0.37 -20.09 8.27
CA ALA A 332 -0.38 -19.36 7.26
C ALA A 332 0.47 -18.19 6.70
N LEU A 333 1.12 -17.43 7.58
CA LEU A 333 1.99 -16.31 7.21
C LEU A 333 3.23 -16.79 6.43
N GLU A 334 3.85 -17.91 6.83
CA GLU A 334 4.97 -18.53 6.10
C GLU A 334 4.57 -18.96 4.68
N ARG A 335 3.38 -19.58 4.53
CA ARG A 335 2.83 -20.00 3.24
C ARG A 335 2.50 -18.79 2.36
N ILE A 336 1.86 -17.77 2.91
CA ILE A 336 1.55 -16.53 2.19
C ILE A 336 2.85 -15.85 1.74
N TYR A 337 3.84 -15.72 2.63
CA TYR A 337 5.13 -15.12 2.28
C TYR A 337 5.82 -15.87 1.14
N SER A 338 5.88 -17.21 1.24
CA SER A 338 6.50 -18.06 0.21
C SER A 338 5.77 -17.99 -1.12
N PHE A 339 4.44 -17.83 -1.08
CA PHE A 339 3.58 -17.65 -2.25
C PHE A 339 3.79 -16.29 -2.92
N LEU A 340 3.85 -15.21 -2.14
CA LEU A 340 4.02 -13.84 -2.62
C LEU A 340 5.42 -13.57 -3.17
N GLY A 341 6.46 -14.06 -2.48
CA GLY A 341 7.85 -13.90 -2.93
C GLY A 341 8.30 -12.44 -3.03
N LEU A 342 7.83 -11.56 -2.13
CA LEU A 342 8.25 -10.16 -2.02
C LEU A 342 9.09 -9.94 -0.76
N ASP A 343 10.12 -9.10 -0.84
CA ASP A 343 10.99 -8.79 0.30
C ASP A 343 10.25 -7.98 1.37
N TYR A 344 9.39 -7.05 0.93
CA TYR A 344 8.49 -6.26 1.76
C TYR A 344 7.08 -6.27 1.15
N VAL A 345 6.08 -6.70 1.94
CA VAL A 345 4.67 -6.68 1.54
C VAL A 345 3.78 -6.50 2.77
N ILE A 346 2.66 -5.81 2.59
CA ILE A 346 1.65 -5.59 3.61
C ILE A 346 0.46 -6.51 3.36
N LEU A 347 -0.07 -7.09 4.42
CA LEU A 347 -1.28 -7.90 4.41
C LEU A 347 -2.37 -7.21 5.23
N ASP A 348 -3.54 -7.06 4.64
CA ASP A 348 -4.77 -6.77 5.37
C ASP A 348 -5.57 -8.08 5.53
N CYS A 349 -5.82 -8.51 6.76
CA CYS A 349 -6.38 -9.83 7.06
C CYS A 349 -7.26 -9.86 8.32
N ALA A 350 -7.91 -11.00 8.57
CA ALA A 350 -8.71 -11.30 9.76
C ALA A 350 -8.53 -12.76 10.20
N GLU A 351 -8.68 -13.03 11.50
CA GLU A 351 -8.79 -14.41 12.01
C GLU A 351 -10.25 -14.88 11.90
N MET A 352 -10.46 -16.00 11.22
CA MET A 352 -11.77 -16.64 11.11
C MET A 352 -12.11 -17.41 12.40
N PRO A 353 -13.41 -17.63 12.71
CA PRO A 353 -13.81 -18.44 13.86
C PRO A 353 -13.26 -19.88 13.86
N ASP A 354 -12.96 -20.43 12.68
CA ASP A 354 -12.35 -21.76 12.52
C ASP A 354 -10.81 -21.75 12.60
N GLY A 355 -10.21 -20.60 12.88
CA GLY A 355 -8.77 -20.39 13.05
C GLY A 355 -8.00 -20.10 11.77
N ARG A 356 -8.62 -20.17 10.59
CA ARG A 356 -7.95 -19.80 9.31
C ARG A 356 -7.73 -18.30 9.22
N LEU A 357 -6.73 -17.90 8.43
CA LEU A 357 -6.46 -16.50 8.12
C LEU A 357 -7.22 -16.07 6.86
N LEU A 358 -8.19 -15.18 7.01
CA LEU A 358 -8.86 -14.52 5.89
C LEU A 358 -7.99 -13.37 5.38
N VAL A 359 -7.61 -13.40 4.11
CA VAL A 359 -6.84 -12.32 3.48
C VAL A 359 -7.77 -11.46 2.62
N PHE A 360 -7.77 -10.15 2.89
CA PHE A 360 -8.53 -9.18 2.10
C PHE A 360 -7.69 -8.60 0.98
N GLU A 361 -6.40 -8.38 1.23
CA GLU A 361 -5.49 -7.70 0.32
C GLU A 361 -4.04 -7.99 0.70
N ALA A 362 -3.19 -8.15 -0.31
CA ALA A 362 -1.75 -8.05 -0.19
C ALA A 362 -1.30 -6.89 -1.09
N ASP A 363 -0.52 -5.98 -0.55
CA ASP A 363 -0.13 -4.75 -1.23
C ASP A 363 1.31 -4.37 -0.86
N SER A 364 2.06 -3.85 -1.82
CA SER A 364 3.38 -3.28 -1.58
C SER A 364 3.33 -1.80 -1.19
N SER A 365 2.28 -1.06 -1.59
CA SER A 365 2.18 0.38 -1.38
C SER A 365 1.32 0.81 -0.18
N ALA A 366 0.76 -0.13 0.58
CA ALA A 366 -0.01 0.19 1.77
C ALA A 366 0.84 0.92 2.83
N VAL A 367 0.27 1.99 3.39
CA VAL A 367 0.97 2.84 4.37
C VAL A 367 1.20 2.13 5.71
N VAL A 368 2.44 2.27 6.21
CA VAL A 368 2.85 1.96 7.58
C VAL A 368 3.55 3.21 8.12
N HIS A 369 3.10 3.71 9.27
CA HIS A 369 3.55 5.01 9.80
C HIS A 369 3.49 5.08 11.32
N ALA A 370 4.21 6.03 11.91
CA ALA A 370 4.16 6.36 13.35
C ALA A 370 3.52 7.73 13.65
N MET A 371 2.60 8.19 12.79
CA MET A 371 1.95 9.50 12.91
C MET A 371 0.90 9.61 14.02
N ASP A 372 0.34 8.47 14.46
CA ASP A 372 -0.72 8.40 15.47
C ASP A 372 -0.33 9.14 16.77
N SER A 373 -1.32 9.75 17.42
CA SER A 373 -1.10 10.45 18.70
C SER A 373 -0.56 9.48 19.77
N ILE A 374 0.61 9.81 20.34
CA ILE A 374 1.23 9.03 21.42
C ILE A 374 0.35 9.05 22.67
N ASP A 375 -0.39 10.14 22.91
CA ASP A 375 -1.27 10.26 24.08
C ASP A 375 -2.48 9.31 23.98
N LEU A 376 -3.01 9.10 22.77
CA LEU A 376 -4.14 8.21 22.53
C LEU A 376 -3.73 6.76 22.27
N PHE A 377 -2.59 6.55 21.59
CA PHE A 377 -2.12 5.26 21.09
C PHE A 377 -0.66 4.99 21.49
N PRO A 378 -0.31 5.00 22.78
CA PRO A 378 1.08 4.91 23.24
C PRO A 378 1.79 3.61 22.83
N TYR A 379 1.03 2.55 22.56
CA TYR A 379 1.52 1.23 22.15
C TYR A 379 1.94 1.17 20.67
N LYS A 380 1.50 2.11 19.82
CA LYS A 380 1.80 2.08 18.39
C LYS A 380 3.25 2.40 18.08
N ARG A 381 3.85 3.39 18.74
CA ARG A 381 5.23 3.79 18.48
C ARG A 381 6.23 2.64 18.68
N PRO A 382 6.21 1.90 19.80
CA PRO A 382 7.06 0.71 19.97
C PRO A 382 6.84 -0.36 18.89
N ALA A 383 5.61 -0.57 18.42
CA ALA A 383 5.32 -1.52 17.35
C ALA A 383 5.90 -1.04 16.00
N MET A 384 5.77 0.24 15.67
CA MET A 384 6.33 0.80 14.43
C MET A 384 7.85 0.79 14.44
N ASP A 385 8.48 1.08 15.58
CA ASP A 385 9.94 1.03 15.72
C ASP A 385 10.48 -0.39 15.41
N LYS A 386 9.73 -1.47 15.73
CA LYS A 386 10.09 -2.84 15.32
C LYS A 386 10.07 -2.99 13.80
N ILE A 387 9.02 -2.49 13.13
CA ILE A 387 8.91 -2.51 11.67
C ILE A 387 10.05 -1.73 11.02
N PHE A 388 10.29 -0.49 11.44
CA PHE A 388 11.32 0.38 10.87
C PHE A 388 12.72 -0.22 11.06
N LYS A 389 12.98 -0.80 12.24
CA LYS A 389 14.23 -1.52 12.50
C LYS A 389 14.40 -2.75 11.60
N ALA A 390 13.33 -3.52 11.40
CA ALA A 390 13.35 -4.70 10.53
C ALA A 390 13.56 -4.32 9.07
N PHE A 391 12.86 -3.29 8.59
CA PHE A 391 13.03 -2.72 7.25
C PHE A 391 14.47 -2.25 7.03
N ARG A 392 15.02 -1.45 7.94
CA ARG A 392 16.42 -1.03 7.91
C ARG A 392 17.37 -2.22 7.86
N GLN A 393 17.13 -3.26 8.66
CA GLN A 393 18.00 -4.43 8.70
C GLN A 393 17.91 -5.27 7.42
N MET A 394 16.74 -5.36 6.78
CA MET A 394 16.59 -5.93 5.43
C MET A 394 17.47 -5.18 4.42
N LEU A 395 17.42 -3.85 4.39
CA LEU A 395 18.26 -3.05 3.48
C LEU A 395 19.76 -3.30 3.70
N LEU A 396 20.21 -3.35 4.96
CA LEU A 396 21.60 -3.61 5.28
C LEU A 396 22.06 -5.01 4.83
N ARG A 397 21.20 -6.03 4.95
CA ARG A 397 21.49 -7.37 4.41
C ARG A 397 21.51 -7.37 2.88
N ALA A 398 20.56 -6.66 2.27
CA ALA A 398 20.44 -6.58 0.82
C ALA A 398 21.68 -5.96 0.17
N LYS A 399 22.32 -4.97 0.82
CA LYS A 399 23.55 -4.32 0.34
C LYS A 399 24.68 -5.30 0.00
N ASP A 400 24.78 -6.41 0.73
CA ASP A 400 25.83 -7.42 0.56
C ASP A 400 25.44 -8.55 -0.43
N GLN A 401 24.23 -8.49 -1.01
CA GLN A 401 23.76 -9.45 -2.00
C GLN A 401 24.37 -9.20 -3.39
N PRO A 402 24.31 -10.19 -4.30
CA PRO A 402 24.69 -9.99 -5.70
C PRO A 402 23.84 -8.89 -6.39
N PRO A 403 24.41 -8.17 -7.37
CA PRO A 403 23.66 -7.23 -8.19
C PRO A 403 22.46 -7.84 -8.92
N GLY A 404 21.46 -7.00 -9.20
CA GLY A 404 20.23 -7.39 -9.89
C GLY A 404 19.11 -7.79 -8.94
N LEU A 405 18.05 -8.40 -9.50
CA LEU A 405 16.88 -8.85 -8.74
C LEU A 405 17.26 -9.91 -7.70
N ILE A 406 17.01 -9.62 -6.42
CA ILE A 406 17.21 -10.57 -5.33
C ILE A 406 16.19 -11.71 -5.49
N ARG A 407 16.67 -12.94 -5.65
CA ARG A 407 15.81 -14.13 -5.69
C ARG A 407 15.64 -14.67 -4.28
N LEU A 408 14.43 -14.57 -3.74
CA LEU A 408 14.08 -15.31 -2.53
C LEU A 408 14.14 -16.81 -2.86
N SER A 409 14.97 -17.54 -2.12
CA SER A 409 14.99 -19.00 -2.20
C SER A 409 13.62 -19.51 -1.75
N ARG A 410 12.83 -20.08 -2.66
CA ARG A 410 11.61 -20.78 -2.30
C ARG A 410 11.98 -21.89 -1.32
N VAL A 411 11.54 -21.77 -0.07
CA VAL A 411 11.63 -22.87 0.89
C VAL A 411 10.78 -24.00 0.29
N SER A 412 11.43 -25.14 0.08
CA SER A 412 10.87 -26.33 -0.59
C SER A 412 9.79 -26.98 0.25
#